data_AF-A0A166BAN9-F1
#
_entry.id   AF-A0A166BAN9-F1
#
_cell.length_a   1.000
_cell.length_b   1.000
_cell.length_c   1.000
_cell.angle_alpha   90.00
_cell.angle_beta   90.00
_cell.angle_gamma   90.00
#
_symmetry.space_group_name_H-M   'P 1'
#
loop_
_entity.id
_entity.type
_entity.pdbx_description
1 polymer ?
#
loop_
_entity_poly.entity_id
_entity_poly.type
_entity_poly.pdbx_seq_one_letter_code
_entity_poly.pdbx_strand_id
1 'polypeptide(L)'
;MSRDVVTTPGPSIIQGQAGQLGPQGPRSILGALRGGNHDCEPSCQFSATKGTCAVCLIALRDIPAGEEITVSYKKEGYYYEGDCLCATCTGDLP
;
A
#
# COMPACT_ATOMS: atom_id res chain seq x y z
N MET A 1 -8.38 -3.96 -19.25
CA MET A 1 -8.12 -3.59 -17.84
C MET A 1 -8.18 -4.86 -17.01
N SER A 2 -7.11 -5.22 -16.30
CA SER A 2 -7.10 -6.45 -15.49
C SER A 2 -8.13 -6.31 -14.36
N ARG A 3 -8.84 -7.40 -14.05
CA ARG A 3 -9.87 -7.44 -12.99
C ARG A 3 -9.28 -7.37 -11.58
N ASP A 4 -7.98 -7.08 -11.49
CA ASP A 4 -7.18 -7.07 -10.27
C ASP A 4 -6.97 -5.66 -9.71
N VAL A 5 -7.47 -4.63 -10.40
CA VAL A 5 -7.55 -3.27 -9.86
C VAL A 5 -8.71 -3.21 -8.87
N VAL A 6 -8.38 -3.38 -7.59
CA VAL A 6 -9.30 -3.13 -6.49
C VAL A 6 -9.68 -1.65 -6.52
N THR A 7 -10.90 -1.34 -6.94
CA THR A 7 -11.45 0.03 -7.06
C THR A 7 -11.83 0.65 -5.70
N THR A 8 -11.65 -0.09 -4.61
CA THR A 8 -11.78 0.41 -3.26
C THR A 8 -10.40 0.85 -2.74
N PRO A 9 -10.29 1.96 -1.99
CA PRO A 9 -9.07 2.28 -1.23
C PRO A 9 -8.65 1.02 -0.48
N GLY A 10 -7.46 0.51 -0.78
CA GLY A 10 -7.03 -0.83 -0.41
C GLY A 10 -7.16 -1.10 1.10
N PRO A 11 -7.30 -2.38 1.50
CA PRO A 11 -7.31 -2.71 2.92
C PRO A 11 -5.99 -2.29 3.55
N SER A 12 -6.06 -1.91 4.83
CA SER A 12 -4.90 -1.58 5.66
C SER A 12 -3.75 -2.55 5.42
N ILE A 13 -2.52 -2.05 5.22
CA ILE A 13 -1.33 -2.88 4.91
C ILE A 13 -1.08 -3.98 5.96
N ILE A 14 -1.53 -3.76 7.19
CA ILE A 14 -1.41 -4.71 8.30
C ILE A 14 -2.57 -5.71 8.39
N GLN A 15 -3.61 -5.63 7.57
CA GLN A 15 -4.74 -6.56 7.62
C GLN A 15 -4.56 -7.71 6.62
N GLY A 16 -4.91 -8.93 7.05
CA GLY A 16 -4.92 -10.08 6.16
C GLY A 16 -5.99 -9.94 5.07
N GLN A 17 -5.63 -10.28 3.82
CA GLN A 17 -6.58 -10.38 2.71
C GLN A 17 -7.07 -11.82 2.50
N ALA A 18 -8.25 -11.97 1.90
CA ALA A 18 -8.82 -13.27 1.55
C ALA A 18 -7.88 -14.06 0.62
N GLY A 19 -7.64 -15.33 0.94
CA GLY A 19 -6.78 -16.22 0.14
C GLY A 19 -5.29 -16.17 0.47
N GLN A 20 -4.88 -15.41 1.49
CA GLN A 20 -3.54 -15.53 2.09
C GLN A 20 -3.48 -16.65 3.13
N LEU A 21 -2.32 -17.29 3.26
CA LEU A 21 -2.04 -18.26 4.32
C LEU A 21 -1.83 -17.56 5.67
N GLY A 22 -1.90 -18.36 6.74
CA GLY A 22 -1.66 -17.91 8.12
C GLY A 22 -2.94 -17.53 8.88
N PRO A 23 -2.82 -17.22 10.18
CA PRO A 23 -3.95 -16.86 11.01
C PRO A 23 -4.63 -15.58 10.53
N GLN A 24 -5.92 -15.45 10.83
CA GLN A 24 -6.63 -14.17 10.68
C GLN A 24 -6.15 -13.19 11.74
N GLY A 25 -5.88 -11.95 11.33
CA GLY A 25 -5.41 -10.90 12.24
C GLY A 25 -4.36 -9.99 11.60
N PRO A 26 -3.72 -9.14 12.42
CA PRO A 26 -2.65 -8.25 11.97
C PRO A 26 -1.46 -9.02 11.39
N ARG A 27 -0.81 -8.45 10.37
CA ARG A 27 0.41 -8.98 9.76
C ARG A 27 1.52 -7.94 9.74
N SER A 28 2.76 -8.42 9.87
CA SER A 28 3.96 -7.62 9.61
C SER A 28 4.29 -7.66 8.12
N ILE A 29 4.53 -6.48 7.53
CA ILE A 29 5.12 -6.38 6.20
C ILE A 29 6.64 -6.25 6.36
N LEU A 30 7.37 -7.21 5.80
CA LEU A 30 8.83 -7.30 5.90
C LEU A 30 9.48 -7.30 4.51
N GLY A 31 10.80 -7.31 4.48
CA GLY A 31 11.57 -7.31 3.23
C GLY A 31 11.65 -5.93 2.57
N ALA A 32 11.73 -5.90 1.24
CA ALA A 32 11.86 -4.68 0.45
C ALA A 32 10.62 -3.78 0.59
N LEU A 33 9.44 -4.38 0.63
CA LEU A 33 8.18 -3.65 0.63
C LEU A 33 7.90 -2.89 1.94
N ARG A 34 8.66 -3.15 3.00
CA ARG A 34 8.59 -2.37 4.25
C ARG A 34 9.08 -0.92 4.06
N GLY A 35 9.82 -0.64 2.98
CA GLY A 35 10.40 0.67 2.70
C GLY A 35 9.52 1.58 1.85
N GLY A 36 8.35 1.12 1.40
CA GLY A 36 7.42 1.98 0.65
C GLY A 36 6.75 2.97 1.60
N ASN A 37 6.92 4.27 1.33
CA ASN A 37 6.33 5.33 2.13
C ASN A 37 4.84 5.53 1.83
N HIS A 38 4.15 6.23 2.72
CA HIS A 38 2.75 6.58 2.50
C HIS A 38 2.60 7.77 1.58
N ASP A 39 1.66 7.67 0.64
CA ASP A 39 1.04 8.82 0.00
C ASP A 39 -0.48 8.64 -0.11
N CYS A 40 -1.23 9.75 0.00
CA CYS A 40 -2.69 9.76 -0.13
C CYS A 40 -3.16 9.52 -1.58
N GLU A 41 -2.33 9.85 -2.56
CA GLU A 41 -2.47 9.51 -3.98
C GLU A 41 -1.29 8.62 -4.43
N PRO A 42 -1.24 7.36 -3.99
CA PRO A 42 -0.05 6.52 -4.15
C PRO A 42 0.18 6.06 -5.59
N SER A 43 1.43 5.79 -5.94
CA SER A 43 1.79 5.19 -7.24
C SER A 43 1.51 3.69 -7.30
N CYS A 44 1.49 3.00 -6.15
CA CYS A 44 1.31 1.54 -6.04
C CYS A 44 0.30 1.13 -4.96
N GLN A 45 -0.19 -0.11 -5.06
CA GLN A 45 -0.95 -0.79 -4.01
C GLN A 45 -0.38 -2.17 -3.69
N PHE A 46 -0.57 -2.61 -2.45
CA PHE A 46 -0.28 -3.99 -2.06
C PHE A 46 -1.35 -4.96 -2.57
N SER A 47 -0.90 -6.07 -3.12
CA SER A 47 -1.76 -7.18 -3.51
C SER A 47 -1.28 -8.48 -2.89
N ALA A 48 -2.20 -9.24 -2.28
CA ALA A 48 -1.91 -10.54 -1.74
C ALA A 48 -1.59 -11.55 -2.86
N THR A 49 -0.48 -12.27 -2.69
CA THR A 49 -0.20 -13.44 -3.52
C THR A 49 -1.01 -14.62 -2.98
N LYS A 50 -2.03 -15.05 -3.75
CA LYS A 50 -2.94 -16.14 -3.38
C LYS A 50 -2.17 -17.41 -2.98
N GLY A 51 -2.62 -18.07 -1.92
CA GLY A 51 -2.01 -19.30 -1.42
C GLY A 51 -0.65 -19.10 -0.76
N THR A 52 -0.29 -17.87 -0.38
CA THR A 52 0.97 -17.57 0.32
C THR A 52 0.76 -16.55 1.45
N CYS A 53 1.80 -16.29 2.24
CA CYS A 53 1.85 -15.15 3.17
C CYS A 53 2.46 -13.89 2.53
N ALA A 54 2.81 -13.93 1.23
CA ALA A 54 3.51 -12.85 0.55
C ALA A 54 2.54 -11.83 -0.04
N VAL A 55 3.09 -10.63 -0.29
CA VAL A 55 2.43 -9.55 -1.01
C VAL A 55 3.37 -9.03 -2.09
N CYS A 56 2.80 -8.49 -3.16
CA CYS A 56 3.51 -7.74 -4.19
C CYS A 56 2.95 -6.32 -4.30
N LEU A 57 3.65 -5.45 -5.03
CA LEU A 57 3.12 -4.15 -5.43
C LEU A 57 2.56 -4.23 -6.85
N ILE A 58 1.41 -3.58 -7.03
CA ILE A 58 0.79 -3.36 -8.33
C ILE A 58 0.76 -1.86 -8.57
N ALA A 59 1.32 -1.43 -9.70
CA ALA A 59 1.26 -0.03 -10.12
C ALA A 59 -0.19 0.39 -10.41
N LEU A 60 -0.57 1.56 -9.94
CA LEU A 60 -1.90 2.16 -10.15
C LEU A 60 -1.92 3.11 -11.36
N ARG A 61 -0.76 3.60 -11.75
CA ARG A 61 -0.49 4.50 -12.88
C ARG A 61 0.92 4.25 -13.40
N ASP A 62 1.26 4.88 -14.52
CA ASP A 62 2.64 4.89 -15.00
C ASP A 62 3.56 5.60 -14.00
N ILE A 63 4.77 5.07 -13.84
CA ILE A 63 5.77 5.53 -12.88
C ILE A 63 7.07 5.84 -13.64
N PRO A 64 7.45 7.11 -13.79
CA PRO A 64 8.71 7.51 -14.39
C PRO A 64 9.93 7.04 -13.58
N ALA A 65 11.06 6.87 -14.25
CA ALA A 65 12.31 6.55 -13.57
C ALA A 65 12.72 7.66 -12.60
N GLY A 66 13.02 7.27 -11.36
CA GLY A 66 13.39 8.20 -10.28
C GLY A 66 12.21 8.66 -9.42
N GLU A 67 10.96 8.42 -9.82
CA GLU A 67 9.80 8.69 -8.97
C GLU A 67 9.75 7.69 -7.79
N GLU A 68 9.41 8.18 -6.60
CA GLU A 68 9.26 7.34 -5.42
C GLU A 68 8.07 6.37 -5.55
N ILE A 69 8.27 5.13 -5.09
CA ILE A 69 7.20 4.15 -4.96
C ILE A 69 6.47 4.37 -3.64
N THR A 70 5.25 4.88 -3.73
CA THR A 70 4.39 5.18 -2.57
C THR A 70 3.18 4.26 -2.53
N VAL A 71 2.64 4.06 -1.32
CA VAL A 71 1.52 3.16 -1.02
C VAL A 71 0.54 3.82 -0.06
N SER A 72 -0.70 3.34 -0.01
CA SER A 72 -1.63 3.74 1.06
C SER A 72 -1.49 2.82 2.27
N TYR A 73 -1.15 3.35 3.45
CA TYR A 73 -1.01 2.54 4.66
C TYR A 73 -2.36 2.07 5.23
N LYS A 74 -3.36 2.97 5.27
CA LYS A 74 -4.71 2.70 5.77
C LYS A 74 -5.72 3.65 5.15
N LYS A 75 -6.96 3.18 5.00
CA LYS A 75 -8.12 3.99 4.61
C LYS A 75 -8.54 5.02 5.66
N GLU A 76 -8.32 4.74 6.94
CA GLU A 76 -8.82 5.54 8.08
C GLU A 76 -7.70 6.27 8.85
N GLY A 77 -6.50 6.38 8.27
CA GLY A 77 -5.34 7.02 8.89
C GLY A 77 -4.41 6.02 9.59
N TYR A 78 -3.11 6.13 9.28
CA TYR A 78 -2.05 5.41 10.00
C TYR A 78 -1.47 6.27 11.13
N TYR A 79 -1.51 7.59 10.98
CA TYR A 79 -1.07 8.57 11.97
C TYR A 79 -2.19 8.73 13.00
N TYR A 80 -2.04 8.06 14.15
CA TYR A 80 -2.98 8.14 15.27
C TYR A 80 -2.97 9.53 15.92
N GLU A 81 -1.85 10.25 15.82
CA GLU A 81 -1.67 11.66 16.20
C GLU A 81 -0.74 12.33 15.18
N GLY A 82 -1.11 13.52 14.70
CA GLY A 82 -0.35 14.29 13.72
C GLY A 82 -0.89 14.25 12.28
N ASP A 83 -0.52 15.26 11.50
CA ASP A 83 -0.92 15.39 10.10
C ASP A 83 -0.11 14.44 9.20
N CYS A 84 -0.74 13.99 8.11
CA CYS A 84 -0.03 13.25 7.06
C CYS A 84 0.99 14.18 6.38
N LEU A 85 2.25 13.73 6.31
CA LEU A 85 3.35 14.48 5.71
C LEU A 85 3.74 13.97 4.31
N CYS A 86 2.82 13.29 3.63
CA CYS A 86 3.06 12.87 2.25
C CYS A 86 3.00 14.06 1.28
N ALA A 87 3.61 13.89 0.11
CA ALA A 87 3.65 14.91 -0.95
C ALA A 87 2.25 15.42 -1.32
N THR A 88 1.27 14.52 -1.41
CA THR A 88 -0.13 14.89 -1.69
C THR A 88 -0.74 15.80 -0.63
N CYS A 89 -0.39 15.62 0.65
CA CYS A 89 -0.95 16.41 1.74
C CYS A 89 -0.21 17.74 1.96
N THR A 90 1.11 17.75 1.82
CA THR A 90 1.92 18.96 2.06
C THR A 90 2.09 19.81 0.81
N GLY A 91 1.90 19.24 -0.38
CA GLY A 91 2.21 19.88 -1.66
C GLY A 91 3.71 19.90 -1.98
N ASP A 92 4.55 19.28 -1.15
CA ASP A 92 5.96 19.13 -1.42
C ASP A 92 6.14 18.07 -2.51
N LEU A 93 6.70 18.45 -3.66
CA LEU A 93 7.08 17.47 -4.68
C LEU A 93 8.25 16.63 -4.12
N PRO A 94 8.22 15.29 -4.26
CA PRO A 94 9.35 14.44 -3.90
C PRO A 94 10.57 14.70 -4.79
#